data_AF-A0A2R6KH45-F1
#
_entry.id   AF-A0A2R6KH45-F1
#
_cell.length_a   1.000
_cell.length_b   1.000
_cell.length_c   1.000
_cell.angle_alpha   90.00
_cell.angle_beta   90.00
_cell.angle_gamma   90.00
#
_symmetry.space_group_name_H-M   'P 1'
#
loop_
_entity.id
_entity.type
_entity.pdbx_description
1 polymer ?
#
loop_
_entity_poly.entity_id
_entity_poly.type
_entity_poly.pdbx_seq_one_letter_code
_entity_poly.pdbx_strand_id
1 'polypeptide(L)'
;MTVGTLNIDWLPVGLLLGAAVGLVSTVGMDLPMNRLPEGPTAPRVAAGTLSDATLDAAPDGVATAAHYGAGVGTGVLFLSGVAAARWLLDAGALVVVSVTAVALFVLMNWFFSFVVVPTYGRVPDGRVETVRRDWALSAAAYLVVASVVVGFVLSAT
;
A
#
# COMPACT_ATOMS: atom_id res chain seq x y z
N MET A 1 19.74 -10.51 -26.25
CA MET A 1 18.52 -10.20 -25.49
C MET A 1 18.95 -9.40 -24.28
N THR A 2 18.72 -8.10 -24.26
CA THR A 2 18.99 -7.25 -23.08
C THR A 2 17.91 -7.56 -22.06
N VAL A 3 18.12 -8.61 -21.25
CA VAL A 3 17.32 -8.86 -20.06
C VAL A 3 17.89 -7.95 -18.96
N GLY A 4 17.33 -6.75 -18.85
CA GLY A 4 17.75 -5.76 -17.87
C GLY A 4 17.39 -4.34 -18.30
N THR A 5 16.19 -3.88 -17.92
CA THR A 5 15.74 -2.50 -18.12
C THR A 5 16.01 -1.60 -16.91
N LEU A 6 16.66 -2.11 -15.87
CA LEU A 6 17.09 -1.30 -14.71
C LEU A 6 18.36 -0.52 -15.06
N ASN A 7 18.27 0.37 -16.04
CA ASN A 7 19.23 1.45 -16.18
C ASN A 7 18.86 2.54 -15.15
N ILE A 8 19.85 3.13 -14.49
CA ILE A 8 19.67 4.20 -13.50
C ILE A 8 18.87 5.38 -14.08
N ASP A 9 18.98 5.59 -15.39
CA ASP A 9 18.26 6.61 -16.15
C ASP A 9 16.74 6.42 -16.11
N TRP A 10 16.27 5.20 -15.85
CA TRP A 10 14.84 4.88 -15.75
C TRP A 10 14.29 5.11 -14.34
N LEU A 11 15.15 5.23 -13.32
CA LEU A 11 14.72 5.41 -11.93
C LEU A 11 13.79 6.62 -11.74
N PRO A 12 14.05 7.82 -12.30
CA PRO A 12 13.15 8.96 -12.12
C PRO A 12 11.74 8.68 -12.66
N VAL A 13 11.66 8.07 -13.85
CA VAL A 13 10.38 7.74 -14.49
C VAL A 13 9.66 6.64 -13.72
N GLY A 14 10.37 5.57 -13.32
CA GLY A 14 9.81 4.49 -12.52
C GLY A 14 9.30 4.95 -11.16
N LEU A 15 10.01 5.87 -10.51
CA LEU A 15 9.57 6.50 -9.25
C LEU A 15 8.28 7.30 -9.45
N LEU A 16 8.20 8.13 -10.49
CA LEU A 16 7.00 8.92 -10.79
C LEU A 16 5.80 8.04 -11.15
N LEU A 17 6.00 7.00 -11.98
CA LEU A 17 4.95 6.05 -12.34
C LEU A 17 4.48 5.24 -11.13
N GLY A 18 5.41 4.73 -10.33
CA GLY A 18 5.08 4.02 -9.09
C GLY A 18 4.33 4.91 -8.11
N ALA A 19 4.75 6.17 -7.96
CA ALA A 19 4.05 7.15 -7.13
C ALA A 19 2.63 7.42 -7.64
N ALA A 20 2.43 7.55 -8.95
CA ALA A 20 1.11 7.75 -9.55
C ALA A 20 0.19 6.54 -9.34
N VAL A 21 0.70 5.32 -9.57
CA VAL A 21 -0.01 4.06 -9.26
C VAL A 21 -0.42 4.04 -7.79
N GLY A 22 0.50 4.39 -6.90
CA GLY A 22 0.24 4.39 -5.46
C GLY A 22 -0.84 5.39 -5.06
N LEU A 23 -0.79 6.60 -5.62
CA LEU A 23 -1.81 7.63 -5.40
C LEU A 23 -3.20 7.16 -5.85
N VAL A 24 -3.32 6.67 -7.09
CA VAL A 24 -4.59 6.16 -7.64
C VAL A 24 -5.13 4.99 -6.80
N SER A 25 -4.24 4.08 -6.38
CA SER A 25 -4.62 2.93 -5.56
C SER A 25 -5.10 3.34 -4.17
N THR A 26 -4.51 4.40 -3.60
CA THR A 26 -4.94 4.97 -2.32
C THR A 26 -6.33 5.58 -2.43
N VAL A 27 -6.60 6.33 -3.49
CA VAL A 27 -7.95 6.87 -3.77
C VAL A 27 -8.96 5.72 -3.94
N GLY A 28 -8.57 4.63 -4.61
CA GLY A 28 -9.43 3.45 -4.74
C GLY A 28 -9.72 2.76 -3.39
N MET A 29 -8.71 2.71 -2.51
CA MET A 29 -8.80 2.15 -1.15
C MET A 29 -9.72 2.96 -0.22
N ASP A 30 -9.84 4.27 -0.41
CA ASP A 30 -10.73 5.14 0.37
C ASP A 30 -12.19 4.67 0.30
N LEU A 31 -12.59 4.06 -0.82
CA LEU A 31 -13.96 3.65 -1.06
C LEU A 31 -14.44 2.55 -0.09
N PRO A 32 -13.76 1.39 0.04
CA PRO A 32 -14.09 0.41 1.08
C PRO A 32 -13.72 0.91 2.48
N MET A 33 -12.59 1.62 2.65
CA MET A 33 -12.18 2.13 3.97
C MET A 33 -13.30 2.93 4.64
N ASN A 34 -13.93 3.85 3.90
CA ASN A 34 -15.01 4.70 4.42
C ASN A 34 -16.36 3.97 4.61
N ARG A 35 -16.46 2.68 4.26
CA ARG A 35 -17.66 1.85 4.44
C ARG A 35 -17.49 0.74 5.47
N LEU A 36 -16.25 0.47 5.87
CA LEU A 36 -15.95 -0.56 6.87
C LEU A 36 -16.21 -0.03 8.29
N PRO A 37 -16.52 -0.91 9.25
CA PRO A 37 -16.84 -0.52 10.64
C PRO A 37 -15.82 0.42 11.29
N GLU A 38 -14.53 0.21 11.05
CA GLU A 38 -13.45 1.01 11.64
C GLU A 38 -13.12 2.27 10.82
N GLY A 39 -13.71 2.47 9.64
CA GLY A 39 -13.57 3.69 8.86
C GLY A 39 -12.09 4.09 8.63
N PRO A 40 -11.73 5.38 8.80
CA PRO A 40 -10.36 5.86 8.67
C PRO A 40 -9.51 5.64 9.94
N THR A 41 -9.80 4.62 10.77
CA THR A 41 -9.03 4.39 12.00
C THR A 41 -7.57 4.04 11.69
N ALA A 42 -7.28 3.25 10.65
CA ALA A 42 -5.90 2.88 10.30
C ALA A 42 -4.97 4.10 10.07
N PRO A 43 -5.32 5.10 9.24
CA PRO A 43 -4.50 6.30 9.12
C PRO A 43 -4.47 7.17 10.39
N ARG A 44 -5.51 7.14 11.23
CA ARG A 44 -5.48 7.79 12.55
C ARG A 44 -4.58 7.11 13.57
N VAL A 45 -4.43 5.79 13.52
CA VAL A 45 -3.44 5.06 14.32
C VAL A 45 -2.03 5.54 13.95
N ALA A 46 -1.71 5.61 12.65
CA ALA A 46 -0.44 6.12 12.18
C ALA A 46 -0.22 7.59 12.59
N ALA A 47 -1.23 8.45 12.39
CA ALA A 47 -1.15 9.85 12.80
C ALA A 47 -0.95 10.02 14.30
N GLY A 48 -1.72 9.29 15.12
CA GLY A 48 -1.60 9.31 16.56
C GLY A 48 -0.23 8.83 17.06
N THR A 49 0.43 7.90 16.35
CA THR A 49 1.83 7.56 16.60
C THR A 49 2.77 8.71 16.27
N LEU A 50 2.59 9.37 15.12
CA LEU A 50 3.47 10.46 14.65
C LEU A 50 3.31 11.76 15.43
N SER A 51 2.13 12.01 15.99
CA SER A 51 1.79 13.25 16.69
C SER A 51 1.61 13.07 18.21
N ASP A 52 1.87 11.87 18.74
CA ASP A 52 1.59 11.49 20.12
C ASP A 52 0.18 11.86 20.61
N ALA A 53 -0.84 11.49 19.82
CA ALA A 53 -2.24 11.86 20.07
C ALA A 53 -3.16 10.63 20.20
N THR A 54 -4.28 10.79 20.92
CA THR A 54 -5.36 9.79 20.90
C THR A 54 -6.06 9.77 19.52
N LEU A 55 -6.80 8.70 19.22
CA LEU A 55 -7.46 8.55 17.90
C LEU A 55 -8.36 9.74 17.55
N ASP A 56 -9.06 10.29 18.55
CA ASP A 56 -9.98 11.40 18.37
C ASP A 56 -9.29 12.78 18.33
N ALA A 57 -8.04 12.85 18.78
CA ALA A 57 -7.23 14.07 18.80
C ALA A 57 -6.15 14.11 17.70
N ALA A 58 -5.94 13.01 16.98
CA ALA A 58 -4.95 12.91 15.92
C ALA A 58 -5.29 13.91 14.79
N PRO A 59 -4.35 14.77 14.35
CA PRO A 59 -4.64 15.77 13.34
C PRO A 59 -5.00 15.14 11.98
N ASP A 60 -6.12 15.55 11.39
CA ASP A 60 -6.61 15.02 10.10
C ASP A 60 -5.59 15.21 8.97
N GLY A 61 -4.82 16.30 8.99
CA GLY A 61 -3.76 16.56 8.02
C GLY A 61 -2.62 15.54 8.11
N VAL A 62 -2.26 15.11 9.33
CA VAL A 62 -1.22 14.09 9.55
C VAL A 62 -1.74 12.70 9.14
N ALA A 63 -3.01 12.40 9.43
CA ALA A 63 -3.65 11.16 8.99
C ALA A 63 -3.71 11.06 7.46
N THR A 64 -4.09 12.16 6.80
CA THR A 64 -4.10 12.25 5.34
C THR A 64 -2.70 12.07 4.77
N ALA A 65 -1.71 12.79 5.32
CA ALA A 65 -0.33 12.70 4.87
C ALA A 65 0.26 11.29 5.07
N ALA A 66 -0.01 10.64 6.20
CA ALA A 66 0.43 9.28 6.47
C ALA A 66 -0.23 8.28 5.50
N HIS A 67 -1.54 8.40 5.28
CA HIS A 67 -2.30 7.54 4.37
C HIS A 67 -1.79 7.62 2.94
N TYR A 68 -1.77 8.84 2.38
CA TYR A 68 -1.37 9.09 1.00
C TYR A 68 0.13 8.94 0.80
N GLY A 69 0.95 9.29 1.79
CA GLY A 69 2.40 9.07 1.75
C GLY A 69 2.76 7.58 1.73
N ALA A 70 2.17 6.79 2.63
CA ALA A 70 2.36 5.34 2.65
C ALA A 70 1.82 4.69 1.37
N GLY A 71 0.68 5.15 0.87
CA GLY A 71 0.10 4.68 -0.38
C GLY A 71 0.96 4.98 -1.62
N VAL A 72 1.53 6.19 -1.73
CA VAL A 72 2.51 6.55 -2.76
C VAL A 72 3.76 5.68 -2.67
N GLY A 73 4.34 5.55 -1.47
CA GLY A 73 5.51 4.70 -1.24
C GLY A 73 5.25 3.23 -1.59
N THR A 74 4.08 2.72 -1.25
CA THR A 74 3.67 1.35 -1.60
C THR A 74 3.56 1.16 -3.12
N GLY A 75 3.15 2.18 -3.88
CA GLY A 75 3.06 2.10 -5.34
C GLY A 75 4.43 2.01 -6.00
N VAL A 76 5.40 2.75 -5.48
CA VAL A 76 6.82 2.63 -5.87
C VAL A 76 7.34 1.23 -5.57
N LEU A 77 7.08 0.71 -4.37
CA LEU A 77 7.47 -0.66 -4.00
C LEU A 77 6.81 -1.71 -4.88
N PHE A 78 5.53 -1.52 -5.24
CA PHE A 78 4.79 -2.43 -6.11
C PHE A 78 5.42 -2.49 -7.49
N LEU A 79 5.63 -1.35 -8.15
CA LEU A 79 6.20 -1.32 -9.49
C LEU A 79 7.65 -1.86 -9.51
N SER A 80 8.42 -1.53 -8.48
CA SER A 80 9.78 -2.05 -8.30
C SER A 80 9.78 -3.57 -8.08
N GLY A 81 8.84 -4.07 -7.29
CA GLY A 81 8.64 -5.50 -7.04
C GLY A 81 8.25 -6.26 -8.31
N VAL A 82 7.38 -5.70 -9.15
CA VAL A 82 7.00 -6.28 -10.44
C VAL A 82 8.21 -6.38 -11.36
N ALA A 83 9.01 -5.31 -11.45
CA ALA A 83 10.23 -5.30 -12.24
C ALA A 83 11.25 -6.35 -11.74
N ALA A 84 11.46 -6.42 -10.42
CA ALA A 84 12.35 -7.40 -9.80
C ALA A 84 11.86 -8.84 -10.01
N ALA A 85 10.56 -9.10 -9.83
CA ALA A 85 9.96 -10.42 -10.06
C ALA A 85 10.10 -10.86 -11.53
N ARG A 86 9.93 -9.94 -12.48
CA ARG A 86 10.15 -10.21 -13.90
C ARG A 86 11.60 -10.57 -14.20
N TRP A 87 12.56 -9.90 -13.57
CA TRP A 87 13.98 -10.21 -13.71
C TRP A 87 14.36 -11.56 -13.08
N LEU A 88 13.80 -11.88 -11.91
CA LEU A 88 14.14 -13.10 -11.15
C LEU A 88 13.47 -14.37 -11.69
N LEU A 89 12.20 -14.25 -12.08
CA LEU A 89 11.35 -15.41 -12.37
C LEU A 89 11.23 -15.71 -13.87
N ASP A 90 11.67 -14.78 -14.73
CA ASP A 90 11.47 -14.81 -16.19
C ASP A 90 10.01 -15.16 -16.58
N ALA A 91 9.06 -14.61 -15.81
CA ALA A 91 7.65 -14.96 -15.88
C ALA A 91 6.80 -13.87 -16.56
N GLY A 92 5.63 -14.27 -17.06
CA GLY A 92 4.67 -13.36 -17.69
C GLY A 92 4.03 -12.36 -16.71
N ALA A 93 3.44 -11.29 -17.27
CA ALA A 93 2.87 -10.17 -16.52
C ALA A 93 1.92 -10.59 -15.39
N LEU A 94 1.01 -11.53 -15.65
CA LEU A 94 0.07 -12.03 -14.66
C LEU A 94 0.80 -12.59 -13.42
N VAL A 95 1.79 -13.45 -13.63
CA VAL A 95 2.53 -14.11 -12.54
C VAL A 95 3.29 -13.07 -11.71
N VAL A 96 4.04 -12.17 -12.36
CA VAL A 96 4.86 -11.19 -11.63
C VAL A 96 4.01 -10.20 -10.85
N VAL A 97 2.88 -9.73 -11.42
CA VAL A 97 1.93 -8.85 -10.75
C VAL A 97 1.29 -9.56 -9.54
N SER A 98 0.83 -10.80 -9.72
CA SER A 98 0.21 -11.57 -8.63
C SER A 98 1.19 -11.86 -7.50
N VAL A 99 2.43 -12.27 -7.81
CA VAL A 99 3.45 -12.53 -6.78
C VAL A 99 3.78 -11.26 -6.00
N THR A 100 3.99 -10.13 -6.68
CA THR A 100 4.27 -8.86 -6.01
C THR A 100 3.08 -8.39 -5.17
N ALA A 101 1.85 -8.52 -5.67
CA ALA A 101 0.65 -8.17 -4.91
C ALA A 101 0.52 -9.01 -3.63
N VAL A 102 0.70 -10.33 -3.71
CA VAL A 102 0.66 -11.21 -2.53
C VAL A 102 1.77 -10.87 -1.54
N ALA A 103 3.01 -10.65 -2.02
CA ALA A 103 4.12 -10.28 -1.17
C ALA A 103 3.88 -8.96 -0.42
N LEU A 104 3.38 -7.94 -1.12
CA LEU A 104 3.04 -6.66 -0.49
C LEU A 104 1.82 -6.76 0.41
N PHE A 105 0.82 -7.58 0.08
CA PHE A 105 -0.31 -7.83 0.98
C PHE A 105 0.17 -8.37 2.33
N VAL A 106 1.05 -9.38 2.31
CA VAL A 106 1.66 -9.93 3.52
C VAL A 106 2.46 -8.86 4.26
N LEU A 107 3.30 -8.10 3.55
CA LEU A 107 4.12 -7.05 4.17
C LEU A 107 3.28 -5.95 4.82
N MET A 108 2.27 -5.42 4.13
CA MET A 108 1.38 -4.38 4.63
C MET A 108 0.63 -4.82 5.88
N ASN A 109 0.08 -6.03 5.86
CA ASN A 109 -0.65 -6.58 7.00
C ASN A 109 0.26 -6.90 8.18
N TRP A 110 1.45 -7.46 7.92
CA TRP A 110 2.44 -7.70 8.96
C TRP A 110 2.90 -6.39 9.59
N PHE A 111 3.30 -5.41 8.78
CA PHE A 111 3.78 -4.12 9.25
C PHE A 111 2.72 -3.39 10.08
N PHE A 112 1.48 -3.33 9.58
CA PHE A 112 0.41 -2.67 10.33
C PHE A 112 0.10 -3.40 11.64
N SER A 113 0.00 -4.74 11.60
CA SER A 113 -0.44 -5.54 12.75
C SER A 113 0.61 -5.66 13.86
N PHE A 114 1.88 -5.73 13.49
CA PHE A 114 2.99 -6.03 14.42
C PHE A 114 3.93 -4.84 14.67
N VAL A 115 3.87 -3.78 13.84
CA VAL A 115 4.63 -2.56 14.06
C VAL A 115 3.69 -1.42 14.40
N VAL A 116 2.81 -1.00 13.47
CA VAL A 116 2.03 0.23 13.63
C VAL A 116 1.06 0.18 14.81
N VAL A 117 0.21 -0.85 14.90
CA VAL A 117 -0.78 -0.98 15.98
C VAL A 117 -0.09 -1.10 17.36
N PRO A 118 0.91 -1.96 17.56
CA PRO A 118 1.64 -2.03 18.83
C PRO A 118 2.40 -0.76 19.19
N THR A 119 3.03 -0.09 18.21
CA THR A 119 3.74 1.19 18.44
C THR A 119 2.78 2.29 18.87
N TYR A 120 1.56 2.33 18.32
CA TYR A 120 0.54 3.26 18.78
C TYR A 120 0.04 2.95 20.19
N GLY A 121 -0.23 1.67 20.48
CA GLY A 121 -0.50 1.17 21.84
C GLY A 121 -1.79 1.65 22.52
N ARG A 122 -2.64 2.41 21.82
CA ARG A 122 -3.86 3.03 22.39
C ARG A 122 -5.15 2.65 21.67
N VAL A 123 -5.13 1.65 20.78
CA VAL A 123 -6.37 1.05 20.25
C VAL A 123 -6.99 0.22 21.38
N PRO A 124 -8.28 0.41 21.72
CA PRO A 124 -8.95 -0.44 22.71
C PRO A 124 -8.88 -1.92 22.31
N ASP A 125 -8.55 -2.81 23.24
CA ASP A 125 -8.30 -4.24 22.96
C ASP A 125 -9.44 -4.92 22.19
N GLY A 126 -10.70 -4.61 22.54
CA GLY A 126 -11.89 -5.14 21.86
C GLY A 126 -12.07 -4.67 20.41
N ARG A 127 -11.29 -3.68 19.95
CA ARG A 127 -11.31 -3.15 18.57
C ARG A 127 -10.12 -3.60 17.73
N VAL A 128 -9.03 -4.06 18.34
CA VAL A 128 -7.77 -4.38 17.62
C VAL A 128 -8.00 -5.35 16.47
N GLU A 129 -8.79 -6.41 16.68
CA GLU A 129 -9.05 -7.41 15.63
C GLU A 129 -9.86 -6.83 14.47
N THR A 130 -10.90 -6.04 14.78
CA THR A 130 -11.70 -5.34 13.77
C THR A 130 -10.85 -4.37 12.96
N VAL A 131 -9.97 -3.60 13.63
CA VAL A 131 -9.04 -2.66 12.97
C VAL A 131 -8.09 -3.39 12.03
N ARG A 132 -7.53 -4.53 12.43
CA ARG A 132 -6.66 -5.34 11.58
C ARG A 132 -7.39 -5.95 10.38
N ARG A 133 -8.60 -6.48 10.60
CA ARG A 133 -9.43 -7.03 9.53
C ARG A 133 -9.81 -5.95 8.51
N ASP A 134 -10.29 -4.80 8.99
CA ASP A 134 -10.71 -3.71 8.12
C ASP A 134 -9.50 -3.13 7.36
N TRP A 135 -8.33 -3.03 8.00
CA TRP A 135 -7.08 -2.73 7.31
C TRP A 135 -6.76 -3.74 6.21
N ALA A 136 -6.86 -5.04 6.49
CA ALA A 136 -6.58 -6.08 5.50
C ALA A 136 -7.50 -5.97 4.27
N LEU A 137 -8.79 -5.68 4.47
CA LEU A 137 -9.74 -5.46 3.38
C LEU A 137 -9.41 -4.21 2.56
N SER A 138 -9.05 -3.10 3.22
CA SER A 138 -8.62 -1.89 2.53
C SER A 138 -7.29 -2.10 1.78
N ALA A 139 -6.32 -2.78 2.37
CA ALA A 139 -5.03 -3.11 1.73
C ALA A 139 -5.23 -4.04 0.52
N ALA A 140 -6.15 -5.00 0.59
CA ALA A 140 -6.54 -5.81 -0.56
C ALA A 140 -7.11 -4.95 -1.69
N ALA A 141 -7.99 -4.01 -1.37
CA ALA A 141 -8.56 -3.10 -2.37
C ALA A 141 -7.50 -2.22 -3.05
N TYR A 142 -6.56 -1.68 -2.26
CA TYR A 142 -5.39 -0.98 -2.79
C TYR A 142 -4.65 -1.84 -3.83
N LEU A 143 -4.31 -3.08 -3.47
CA LEU A 143 -3.51 -3.96 -4.33
C LEU A 143 -4.26 -4.46 -5.55
N VAL A 144 -5.59 -4.61 -5.47
CA VAL A 144 -6.43 -4.88 -6.63
C VAL A 144 -6.36 -3.71 -7.62
N VAL A 145 -6.51 -2.47 -7.15
CA VAL A 145 -6.42 -1.29 -8.03
C VAL A 145 -5.03 -1.18 -8.64
N ALA A 146 -3.97 -1.32 -7.83
CA ALA A 146 -2.59 -1.30 -8.31
C ALA A 146 -2.33 -2.37 -9.38
N SER A 147 -2.80 -3.60 -9.13
CA SER A 147 -2.65 -4.73 -10.06
C SER A 147 -3.40 -4.50 -11.37
N VAL A 148 -4.60 -3.93 -11.33
CA VAL A 148 -5.37 -3.60 -12.54
C VAL A 148 -4.68 -2.51 -13.34
N VAL A 149 -4.24 -1.43 -12.69
CA VAL A 149 -3.55 -0.32 -13.37
C VAL A 149 -2.25 -0.79 -14.03
N VAL A 150 -1.41 -1.51 -13.30
CA VAL A 150 -0.13 -2.01 -13.82
C VAL A 150 -0.34 -3.11 -14.85
N GLY A 151 -1.25 -4.06 -14.60
CA GLY A 151 -1.58 -5.14 -15.52
C GLY A 151 -2.09 -4.61 -16.86
N PHE A 152 -2.94 -3.58 -16.84
CA PHE A 152 -3.41 -2.91 -18.05
C PHE A 152 -2.25 -2.31 -18.86
N VAL A 153 -1.36 -1.55 -18.20
CA VAL A 153 -0.18 -0.95 -18.85
C VAL A 153 0.71 -2.03 -19.49
N LEU A 154 0.99 -3.12 -18.78
CA LEU A 154 1.82 -4.21 -19.29
C LEU A 154 1.16 -5.00 -20.42
N SER A 155 -0.18 -5.04 -20.48
CA SER A 155 -0.91 -5.70 -21.57
C SER A 155 -1.02 -4.86 -22.84
N ALA A 156 -0.79 -3.55 -22.74
CA ALA A 156 -0.86 -2.60 -23.84
C ALA A 156 0.48 -2.40 -24.58
N THR A 157 1.54 -3.10 -24.14
CA THR A 157 2.91 -3.06 -24.67
C THR A 157 3.34 -4.41 -25.20
#